data_AF-A0A932LS40-F1
#
_entry.id   AF-A0A932LS40-F1
#
_cell.length_a   1.000
_cell.length_b   1.000
_cell.length_c   1.000
_cell.angle_alpha   90.00
_cell.angle_beta   90.00
_cell.angle_gamma   90.00
#
_symmetry.space_group_name_H-M   'P 1'
#
loop_
_entity.id
_entity.type
_entity.pdbx_description
1 polymer ?
#
loop_
_entity_poly.entity_id
_entity_poly.type
_entity_poly.pdbx_seq_one_letter_code
_entity_poly.pdbx_strand_id
1 'polypeptide(L)' 'MVGETVNPRGPNPREHAIIQLVAEGCKNREIADSLGTTEHVIKNYLRVIYDKLGLWNRVELALWYEARQYEQAYQA' A
#
# COMPACT_ATOMS: atom_id res chain seq x y z
N MET A 1 22.73 -1.88 -9.78
CA MET A 1 22.29 -0.78 -10.67
C MET A 1 20.80 -0.97 -10.92
N VAL A 2 20.09 0.16 -10.91
CA VAL A 2 18.66 0.32 -10.60
C VAL A 2 17.76 -0.35 -11.64
N GLY A 3 16.93 -1.29 -11.19
CA GLY A 3 15.84 -1.87 -11.98
C GLY A 3 14.68 -0.88 -12.00
N GLU A 4 14.49 -0.25 -13.14
CA GLU A 4 13.48 0.74 -13.45
C GLU A 4 12.10 0.07 -13.54
N THR A 5 11.36 -0.02 -12.43
CA THR A 5 9.95 -0.44 -12.43
C THR A 5 9.07 0.52 -11.66
N VAL A 6 9.24 1.84 -11.88
CA VAL A 6 8.21 2.80 -11.51
C VAL A 6 7.07 2.61 -12.50
N ASN A 7 6.12 1.74 -12.17
CA ASN A 7 4.92 1.56 -12.96
C ASN A 7 4.08 2.85 -12.82
N PRO A 8 3.87 3.62 -13.91
CA PRO A 8 3.23 4.95 -13.81
C PRO A 8 1.74 4.89 -13.47
N ARG A 9 1.17 3.68 -13.34
CA ARG A 9 -0.21 3.47 -12.91
C ARG A 9 -0.23 3.38 -11.38
N GLY A 10 -0.91 4.34 -10.76
CA GLY A 10 -1.15 4.36 -9.32
C GLY A 10 -1.86 3.08 -8.82
N PRO A 11 -1.99 2.93 -7.49
CA PRO A 11 -2.58 1.72 -6.91
C PRO A 11 -3.99 1.48 -7.45
N ASN A 12 -4.31 0.23 -7.75
CA ASN A 12 -5.69 -0.15 -8.09
C ASN A 12 -6.59 -0.15 -6.83
N PRO A 13 -7.93 -0.26 -6.95
CA PRO A 13 -8.81 -0.19 -5.78
C PRO A 13 -8.52 -1.23 -4.69
N ARG A 14 -8.09 -2.44 -5.06
CA ARG A 14 -7.71 -3.48 -4.11
C ARG A 14 -6.39 -3.15 -3.42
N GLU A 15 -5.41 -2.64 -4.17
CA GLU A 15 -4.14 -2.16 -3.61
C GLU A 15 -4.39 -0.99 -2.66
N HIS A 16 -5.27 -0.06 -3.02
CA HIS A 16 -5.69 1.03 -2.12
C HIS A 16 -6.28 0.53 -0.81
N ALA A 17 -7.17 -0.47 -0.85
CA ALA A 17 -7.72 -1.06 0.38
C ALA A 17 -6.63 -1.68 1.26
N ILE A 18 -5.65 -2.37 0.66
CA ILE A 18 -4.51 -2.92 1.38
C ILE A 18 -3.65 -1.80 1.99
N ILE A 19 -3.36 -0.74 1.24
CA ILE A 19 -2.57 0.41 1.70
C ILE A 19 -3.24 1.09 2.88
N GLN A 20 -4.55 1.32 2.81
CA GLN A 20 -5.33 1.92 3.89
C GLN A 20 -5.22 1.08 5.17
N LEU A 21 -5.49 -0.23 5.11
CA LEU A 21 -5.39 -1.10 6.28
C LEU A 21 -3.95 -1.17 6.82
N VAL A 22 -2.94 -1.04 5.96
CA VAL A 22 -1.54 -0.94 6.40
C VAL A 22 -1.30 0.35 7.20
N ALA A 23 -1.79 1.48 6.70
CA ALA A 23 -1.68 2.79 7.35
C ALA A 23 -2.41 2.82 8.70
N GLU A 24 -3.55 2.14 8.80
CA GLU A 24 -4.29 1.92 10.06
C GLU A 24 -3.55 1.00 11.05
N GLY A 25 -2.44 0.37 10.64
CA GLY A 25 -1.60 -0.47 11.50
C GLY A 25 -1.93 -1.96 11.47
N CYS A 26 -2.86 -2.43 10.61
CA CYS A 26 -3.28 -3.83 10.56
C CYS A 26 -2.17 -4.77 10.07
N LYS A 27 -1.88 -5.83 10.79
CA LYS A 27 -0.90 -6.85 10.39
C LYS A 27 -1.37 -7.59 9.14
N ASN A 28 -0.43 -8.20 8.40
CA ASN A 28 -0.75 -8.90 7.15
C ASN A 28 -1.82 -9.99 7.32
N ARG A 29 -1.87 -10.63 8.50
CA ARG A 29 -2.91 -11.61 8.84
C ARG A 29 -4.29 -10.94 8.97
N GLU A 30 -4.38 -9.82 9.67
CA GLU A 30 -5.64 -9.08 9.85
C GLU A 30 -6.16 -8.53 8.52
N ILE A 31 -5.25 -8.04 7.67
CA ILE A 31 -5.57 -7.63 6.30
C ILE A 31 -6.07 -8.81 5.47
N ALA A 32 -5.42 -9.97 5.59
CA ALA A 32 -5.82 -11.18 4.88
C ALA A 32 -7.22 -11.63 5.30
N ASP A 33 -7.50 -11.63 6.61
CA ASP A 33 -8.80 -11.99 7.17
C ASP A 33 -9.89 -10.99 6.71
N SER A 34 -9.58 -9.68 6.72
CA SER A 34 -10.50 -8.62 6.26
C SER A 34 -10.84 -8.72 4.77
N LEU A 35 -9.86 -9.09 3.94
CA LEU A 35 -10.02 -9.18 2.48
C LEU A 35 -10.37 -10.59 1.97
N GLY A 36 -10.58 -11.56 2.87
CA GLY A 36 -10.90 -12.95 2.51
C GLY A 36 -9.79 -13.64 1.71
N THR A 37 -8.53 -13.37 2.04
CA THR A 37 -7.35 -13.94 1.38
C THR A 37 -6.35 -14.51 2.37
N THR A 38 -5.12 -14.82 1.94
CA THR A 38 -4.07 -15.37 2.81
C THR A 38 -2.96 -14.35 3.06
N GLU A 39 -2.26 -14.50 4.19
CA GLU A 39 -1.12 -13.64 4.54
C GLU A 39 -0.03 -13.65 3.45
N HIS A 40 0.17 -14.81 2.79
CA HIS A 40 1.11 -14.94 1.68
C HIS A 40 0.70 -14.05 0.49
N VAL A 41 -0.59 -14.03 0.14
CA VAL A 41 -1.12 -13.17 -0.92
C VAL A 41 -0.92 -11.70 -0.54
N ILE A 42 -1.19 -11.30 0.71
CA ILE A 42 -0.93 -9.93 1.17
C ILE A 42 0.54 -9.55 1.06
N LYS A 43 1.47 -10.44 1.43
CA LYS A 43 2.92 -10.20 1.24
C LYS A 43 3.27 -9.94 -0.23
N ASN A 44 2.68 -10.70 -1.16
CA ASN A 44 2.91 -10.50 -2.59
C ASN A 44 2.35 -9.16 -3.07
N TYR A 45 1.13 -8.79 -2.63
CA TYR A 45 0.58 -7.47 -2.93
C TYR A 45 1.46 -6.34 -2.40
N LEU A 46 1.92 -6.43 -1.14
CA LEU A 46 2.78 -5.41 -0.55
C LEU A 46 4.09 -5.24 -1.32
N ARG A 47 4.70 -6.34 -1.78
CA ARG A 47 5.90 -6.27 -2.63
C ARG A 47 5.64 -5.49 -3.92
N VAL A 48 4.55 -5.82 -4.61
CA VAL A 48 4.16 -5.12 -5.84
C VAL A 48 3.83 -3.65 -5.56
N ILE A 49 3.16 -3.35 -4.46
CA ILE A 49 2.83 -1.97 -4.05
C ILE A 49 4.11 -1.17 -3.77
N TYR A 50 5.05 -1.75 -3.02
CA TYR A 50 6.35 -1.13 -2.74
C TYR A 50 7.12 -0.83 -4.02
N ASP A 51 7.22 -1.81 -4.92
CA ASP A 51 7.90 -1.64 -6.21
C ASP A 51 7.23 -0.57 -7.07
N LYS A 52 5.88 -0.55 -7.11
CA LYS A 52 5.10 0.46 -7.86
C LYS A 52 5.28 1.88 -7.33
N LEU A 53 5.27 2.03 -6.00
CA LEU A 53 5.32 3.34 -5.34
C LEU A 53 6.75 3.82 -5.08
N GLY A 54 7.76 2.98 -5.34
CA GLY A 54 9.16 3.27 -5.03
C GLY A 54 9.44 3.34 -3.53
N LEU A 55 8.70 2.57 -2.73
CA LEU A 55 8.81 2.53 -1.28
C LEU A 55 9.52 1.25 -0.83
N TRP A 56 10.13 1.30 0.35
CA TRP A 56 10.97 0.22 0.85
C TRP A 56 10.39 -0.48 2.06
N ASN A 57 9.52 0.19 2.80
CA ASN A 57 8.99 -0.35 4.03
C ASN A 57 7.56 0.09 4.32
N ARG A 58 7.00 -0.58 5.32
CA ARG A 58 5.63 -0.40 5.76
C ARG A 58 5.37 0.99 6.35
N VAL A 59 6.37 1.59 7.01
CA VAL A 59 6.24 2.93 7.62
C VAL A 59 6.19 3.98 6.52
N GLU A 60 7.06 3.88 5.51
CA GLU A 60 7.02 4.72 4.32
C GLU A 60 5.67 4.62 3.60
N LEU A 61 5.09 3.43 3.51
CA LEU A 61 3.76 3.24 2.93
C LEU A 61 2.65 3.92 3.73
N ALA A 62 2.70 3.81 5.06
CA ALA A 62 1.76 4.51 5.93
C ALA A 62 1.88 6.04 5.79
N LEU A 63 3.10 6.58 5.84
CA LEU A 63 3.35 8.02 5.67
C LEU A 63 2.93 8.52 4.28
N TRP A 64 3.20 7.74 3.24
CA TRP A 64 2.81 8.05 1.86
C TRP A 64 1.29 8.16 1.71
N TYR A 65 0.55 7.29 2.42
CA TYR A 65 -0.92 7.31 2.42
C TYR A 65 -1.46 8.52 3.18
N GLU A 66 -0.96 8.77 4.40
CA GLU A 66 -1.36 9.92 5.23
C GLU A 66 -1.13 11.24 4.49
N ALA A 67 0.05 11.42 3.89
CA ALA A 67 0.36 12.64 3.12
C ALA A 67 -0.67 12.93 2.03
N ARG A 68 -1.18 11.90 1.35
CA ARG A 68 -2.22 12.03 0.32
C ARG A 68 -3.63 12.27 0.88
N GLN A 69 -3.93 11.75 2.06
CA GLN A 69 -5.20 12.05 2.74
C GLN A 69 -5.27 13.52 3.14
N TYR A 70 -4.17 14.10 3.62
CA TYR A 70 -4.09 15.53 3.93
C TYR A 70 -4.30 16.41 2.69
N GLU A 71 -3.72 16.04 1.54
CA GLU A 71 -3.93 16.76 0.28
C GLU A 71 -5.41 16.75 -0.13
N GLN A 72 -6.12 15.63 0.03
CA GLN A 72 -7.54 15.53 -0.30
C GLN A 72 -8.44 16.29 0.68
N ALA A 73 -8.11 16.28 1.97
CA ALA A 73 -8.89 16.93 3.02
C ALA A 73 -8.83 18.47 2.98
N TYR A 74 -7.77 19.05 2.41
CA TYR A 74 -7.63 20.51 2.29
C TYR A 74 -8.07 21.07 0.92
N GLN A 75 -8.32 20.20 -0.06
CA GLN A 75 -8.77 20.58 -1.41
C GLN A 75 -10.29 20.37 -1.61
N ALA A 76 -11.00 19.93 -0.56
CA ALA A 76 -12.45 19.77 -0.50
C ALA A 76 -13.09 20.87 0.36
#